data_AF-A0A1N7J9C0-F1
#
_entry.id   AF-A0A1N7J9C0-F1
#
_cell.length_a   1.000
_cell.length_b   1.000
_cell.length_c   1.000
_cell.angle_alpha   90.00
_cell.angle_beta   90.00
_cell.angle_gamma   90.00
#
_symmetry.space_group_name_H-M   'P 1'
#
loop_
_entity.id
_entity.type
_entity.pdbx_description
1 polymer ?
#
loop_
_entity_poly.entity_id
_entity_poly.type
_entity_poly.pdbx_seq_one_letter_code
_entity_poly.pdbx_strand_id
1 'polypeptide(L)' 'MYKITFEDNGGRKALTSSGRTETKVFYTYTEAEIILTSLIKHSMYDKKWAIEQLDSNTKIAE' A
#
# COMPACT_ATOMS: atom_id res chain seq x y z
N MET A 1 1.08 -2.76 11.62
CA MET A 1 1.18 -3.43 10.29
C MET A 1 1.45 -2.35 9.25
N TYR A 2 1.74 -2.70 7.99
CA TYR A 2 2.01 -1.73 6.92
C TYR A 2 1.15 -2.05 5.69
N LYS A 3 0.83 -1.04 4.89
CA LYS A 3 0.22 -1.20 3.57
C LYS A 3 0.93 -0.30 2.57
N ILE A 4 0.85 -0.67 1.29
CA ILE A 4 1.33 0.18 0.20
C ILE A 4 0.13 0.91 -0.39
N THR A 5 0.29 2.19 -0.68
CA THR A 5 -0.71 3.04 -1.36
C THR A 5 -0.10 3.70 -2.58
N PHE A 6 -0.95 4.12 -3.51
CA PHE A 6 -0.56 4.85 -4.70
C PHE A 6 -1.63 5.86 -5.11
N GLU A 7 -1.20 6.96 -5.74
CA GLU A 7 -2.13 7.90 -6.38
C GLU A 7 -2.53 7.41 -7.78
N ASP A 8 -3.83 7.43 -8.05
CA ASP A 8 -4.43 7.06 -9.33
C ASP A 8 -5.62 7.99 -9.62
N ASN A 9 -5.53 8.78 -10.69
CA ASN A 9 -6.56 9.74 -11.10
C ASN A 9 -6.99 10.71 -9.96
N GLY A 10 -6.03 11.21 -9.19
CA GLY A 10 -6.28 12.13 -8.06
C GLY A 10 -6.85 11.47 -6.80
N GLY A 11 -7.06 10.15 -6.82
CA GLY A 11 -7.48 9.37 -5.66
C GLY A 11 -6.34 8.53 -5.10
N ARG A 12 -6.23 8.48 -3.77
CA ARG A 12 -5.30 7.56 -3.09
C ARG A 12 -5.92 6.17 -3.00
N LYS A 13 -5.26 5.17 -3.57
CA LYS A 13 -5.69 3.77 -3.56
C LYS A 13 -4.69 2.91 -2.80
N ALA A 14 -5.17 1.82 -2.19
CA ALA A 14 -4.31 0.85 -1.55
C ALA A 14 -3.92 -0.26 -2.55
N LEU A 15 -2.71 -0.80 -2.40
CA LEU A 15 -2.30 -2.00 -3.10
C LEU A 15 -3.17 -3.16 -2.62
N THR A 16 -3.89 -3.80 -3.53
CA THR A 16 -4.66 -5.01 -3.26
C THR A 16 -3.92 -6.24 -3.78
N SER A 17 -4.24 -7.40 -3.23
CA SER A 17 -3.78 -8.67 -3.79
C SER A 17 -4.41 -8.88 -5.17
N SER A 18 -3.64 -9.37 -6.14
CA SER A 18 -4.09 -9.57 -7.52
C SER A 18 -5.44 -10.30 -7.58
N GLY A 19 -6.44 -9.68 -8.21
CA GLY A 19 -7.79 -10.24 -8.35
C GLY A 19 -8.69 -10.09 -7.12
N ARG A 20 -8.28 -9.35 -6.09
CA ARG A 20 -9.07 -9.13 -4.87
C ARG A 20 -9.29 -7.65 -4.57
N THR A 21 -10.36 -7.37 -3.83
CA THR A 21 -10.66 -6.07 -3.23
C THR A 21 -9.94 -5.86 -1.89
N GLU A 22 -9.30 -6.90 -1.35
CA GLU A 22 -8.63 -6.87 -0.05
C GLU A 22 -7.29 -6.12 -0.13
N THR A 23 -7.09 -5.17 0.78
CA THR A 23 -5.81 -4.44 0.92
C THR A 23 -4.71 -5.39 1.34
N LYS A 24 -3.60 -5.39 0.60
CA LYS A 24 -2.42 -6.17 0.94
C LYS A 24 -1.70 -5.51 2.12
N VAL A 25 -1.62 -6.25 3.21
CA VAL A 25 -0.93 -5.84 4.44
C VAL A 25 0.40 -6.57 4.58
N PHE A 26 1.38 -5.89 5.18
CA PHE A 26 2.73 -6.35 5.44
C PHE A 26 3.01 -6.26 6.93
N TYR A 27 3.72 -7.24 7.49
CA TYR A 27 4.01 -7.26 8.92
C TYR A 27 5.14 -6.28 9.27
N THR A 28 6.14 -6.17 8.39
CA THR A 28 7.27 -5.26 8.56
C THR A 28 7.33 -4.19 7.46
N TYR A 29 7.99 -3.08 7.78
CA TYR A 29 8.25 -2.00 6.81
C TYR A 29 9.15 -2.51 5.68
N THR A 30 10.17 -3.30 5.98
CA THR A 30 11.10 -3.88 5.01
C THR A 30 10.40 -4.76 3.98
N GLU A 31 9.42 -5.58 4.39
CA GLU A 31 8.62 -6.36 3.44
C GLU A 31 7.83 -5.46 2.48
N ALA A 32 7.22 -4.39 3.01
CA ALA A 32 6.52 -3.41 2.17
C ALA A 32 7.48 -2.69 1.21
N GLU A 33 8.69 -2.35 1.65
CA GLU A 33 9.70 -1.65 0.85
C GLU A 33 10.24 -2.52 -0.30
N ILE A 34 10.48 -3.81 -0.06
CA ILE A 34 10.91 -4.76 -1.10
C ILE A 34 9.86 -4.83 -2.21
N ILE A 35 8.58 -4.97 -1.83
CA ILE A 35 7.48 -5.03 -2.79
C ILE A 35 7.31 -3.69 -3.51
N LEU A 36 7.36 -2.58 -2.77
CA LEU A 36 7.30 -1.23 -3.35
C LEU A 36 8.38 -1.02 -4.41
N THR A 37 9.62 -1.38 -4.12
CA THR A 37 10.75 -1.23 -5.04
C THR A 37 10.54 -2.04 -6.32
N SER A 38 10.03 -3.26 -6.18
CA SER A 38 9.62 -4.09 -7.31
C SER A 38 8.51 -3.43 -8.13
N LEU A 39 7.48 -2.88 -7.47
CA LEU A 39 6.38 -2.17 -8.12
C LEU A 39 6.86 -0.92 -8.88
N ILE A 40 7.78 -0.14 -8.32
CA ILE A 40 8.36 1.03 -9.00
C ILE A 40 9.17 0.60 -10.22
N LYS A 41 9.98 -0.46 -10.10
CA LYS A 41 10.82 -0.97 -11.19
C LYS A 41 10.02 -1.59 -12.34
N HIS A 42 8.88 -2.22 -12.03
CA HIS A 42 8.06 -2.96 -13.00
C HIS A 42 6.78 -2.24 -13.43
N SER A 43 6.38 -1.15 -12.77
CA SER A 43 5.17 -0.41 -13.16
C SER A 43 5.43 0.45 -14.38
N MET A 44 4.66 0.19 -15.44
CA MET A 44 4.46 1.12 -16.57
C MET A 44 3.68 2.40 -16.18
N TYR A 45 3.23 2.50 -14.93
CA TYR A 45 2.40 3.59 -14.44
C TYR A 45 3.21 4.46 -13.49
N ASP A 46 3.40 5.72 -13.88
CA ASP A 46 3.99 6.83 -13.12
C ASP A 46 3.10 7.18 -11.90
N LYS A 47 2.93 6.22 -11.00
CA LYS A 47 2.13 6.39 -9.79
C LYS A 47 3.04 6.83 -8.66
N LYS A 48 2.56 7.77 -7.86
CA LYS A 48 3.21 8.16 -6.61
C LYS A 48 2.88 7.14 -5.55
N TRP A 49 3.83 6.26 -5.26
CA TRP A 49 3.67 5.21 -4.28
C TRP A 49 4.13 5.65 -2.88
N ALA A 50 3.49 5.12 -1.83
CA ALA A 50 3.85 5.39 -0.45
C ALA A 50 3.53 4.19 0.46
N ILE A 51 4.35 3.97 1.49
CA ILE A 51 4.08 2.99 2.55
C ILE A 51 3.40 3.72 3.70
N GLU A 52 2.27 3.18 4.15
CA GLU A 52 1.56 3.68 5.33
C GLU A 52 1.63 2.65 6.45
N GLN A 53 1.93 3.10 7.66
CA GLN A 53 1.76 2.29 8.85
C GLN A 53 0.27 2.21 9.18
N LEU A 54 -0.23 0.98 9.27
CA LEU A 54 -1.51 0.66 9.87
C LEU A 54 -1.26 0.57 11.37
N ASP A 55 -1.59 1.64 12.07
CA ASP A 55 -1.77 1.57 13.52
C ASP A 55 -2.87 0.55 13.81
N SER A 56 -2.55 -0.44 14.64
CA SER A 56 -3.53 -1.40 15.18
C SER A 56 -4.52 -0.72 16.16
N ASN A 57 -4.68 0.60 16.06
CA ASN A 57 -5.26 1.45 17.09
C ASN A 57 -6.14 2.55 16.49
N THR A 58 -6.84 2.28 15.38
CA THR A 58 -8.09 2.98 15.13
C THR A 58 -9.09 2.52 16.18
N LYS A 59 -8.94 3.05 17.40
CA LYS A 59 -10.08 3.20 18.30
C LYS A 59 -11.17 3.84 17.45
N ILE A 60 -12.24 3.08 17.28
CA ILE A 60 -13.57 3.56 16.93
C ILE A 60 -13.74 4.87 17.70
N ALA A 61 -13.69 5.99 16.99
CA ALA A 61 -14.10 7.26 17.58
C ALA A 61 -15.61 7.14 17.72
N GLU A 62 -16.03 7.00 18.98
CA GLU A 62 -17.40 6.97 19.48
C GLU A 62 -18.15 8.26 19.11
#